data_AF-Q8SYZ4-F1
#
_entry.id   AF-Q8SYZ4-F1
#
_cell.length_a   1.000
_cell.length_b   1.000
_cell.length_c   1.000
_cell.angle_alpha   90.00
_cell.angle_beta   90.00
_cell.angle_gamma   90.00
#
_symmetry.space_group_name_H-M   'P 1'
#
loop_
_entity.id
_entity.type
_entity.pdbx_description
1 polymer ?
#
loop_
_entity_poly.entity_id
_entity_poly.type
_entity_poly.pdbx_seq_one_letter_code
_entity_poly.pdbx_strand_id
1 'polypeptide(L)'
;MGDIEVKKEEQPTTPSNSSSSDDDEEAPDDTMDKVRRFFANTLHLGGSSDAKEEVKVEKVIPDLSFDGFAEHWRVHGFRKIVTMVGAGISTSAGIPDFRSPGSGLYSNLKKYELPHPTAIFDLDYFEKNPAPFFALAKELYPGSFIPTPAHYFIRLLNDKGLLQRHYTQNIDTLDRLTGLPEDKIIEAHGSFHTNHCIKCRKEYDMDWMKAEIFADRLPKCQKCQGVVKPDIVFFGENLPKRFYSSPEEDFQDCDLLIIMGTSLEVQPFASLVWRPGPRCIRLLINRDAVGQASCVLFMDPNTRSLLFDKPNNTRDVAFGATVMLA
;
A
#
# COMPACT_ATOMS: atom_id res chain seq x y z
N MET A 1 30.04 -37.00 -45.45
CA MET A 1 30.07 -36.61 -46.87
C MET A 1 28.74 -37.00 -47.47
N GLY A 2 28.08 -36.05 -48.15
CA GLY A 2 26.66 -36.07 -48.52
C GLY A 2 25.96 -34.88 -47.84
N ASP A 3 26.01 -33.65 -48.36
CA ASP A 3 25.43 -33.10 -49.61
C ASP A 3 23.89 -33.16 -49.61
N ILE A 4 23.08 -32.18 -50.04
CA ILE A 4 23.18 -30.76 -50.47
C ILE A 4 21.71 -30.31 -50.72
N GLU A 5 21.44 -29.01 -50.50
CA GLU A 5 20.44 -28.10 -51.12
C GLU A 5 18.92 -28.36 -51.21
N VAL A 6 18.20 -27.42 -50.57
CA VAL A 6 17.09 -26.55 -51.00
C VAL A 6 16.61 -26.59 -52.48
N LYS A 7 15.28 -26.61 -52.67
CA LYS A 7 14.47 -25.88 -53.71
C LYS A 7 12.97 -25.94 -53.30
N LYS A 8 12.31 -24.84 -52.90
CA LYS A 8 11.64 -23.72 -53.62
C LYS A 8 10.28 -24.05 -54.30
N GLU A 9 9.25 -23.38 -53.77
CA GLU A 9 8.02 -22.78 -54.36
C GLU A 9 7.09 -23.60 -55.28
N GLU A 10 5.80 -23.67 -54.91
CA GLU A 10 4.65 -23.19 -55.74
C GLU A 10 3.28 -23.41 -55.02
N GLN A 11 2.51 -22.33 -54.87
CA GLN A 11 1.03 -22.32 -54.82
C GLN A 11 0.54 -22.24 -56.28
N PRO A 12 -0.68 -22.68 -56.69
CA PRO A 12 -1.93 -22.10 -56.12
C PRO A 12 -3.26 -22.90 -56.31
N THR A 13 -4.34 -22.26 -55.83
CA THR A 13 -5.76 -22.36 -56.26
C THR A 13 -6.69 -23.49 -55.78
N THR A 14 -7.80 -23.03 -55.19
CA THR A 14 -9.07 -23.68 -54.80
C THR A 14 -9.89 -24.18 -56.00
N PRO A 15 -10.88 -25.08 -55.82
CA PRO A 15 -12.28 -24.59 -55.71
C PRO A 15 -13.29 -25.42 -54.88
N SER A 16 -14.37 -24.72 -54.49
CA SER A 16 -15.80 -25.09 -54.41
C SER A 16 -16.38 -26.04 -53.32
N ASN A 17 -17.25 -25.44 -52.48
CA ASN A 17 -18.61 -25.82 -52.04
C ASN A 17 -19.02 -27.30 -51.87
N SER A 18 -19.52 -27.68 -50.67
CA SER A 18 -20.97 -27.76 -50.35
C SER A 18 -21.30 -28.53 -49.04
N SER A 19 -22.28 -27.98 -48.31
CA SER A 19 -23.31 -28.60 -47.45
C SER A 19 -22.97 -29.49 -46.24
N SER A 20 -23.34 -29.02 -45.04
CA SER A 20 -24.35 -29.57 -44.08
C SER A 20 -24.12 -28.90 -42.73
N SER A 21 -24.96 -27.93 -42.31
CA SER A 21 -26.12 -28.11 -41.41
C SER A 21 -25.81 -28.95 -40.17
N ASP A 22 -25.57 -28.29 -39.04
CA ASP A 22 -26.08 -28.69 -37.74
C ASP A 22 -26.18 -27.44 -36.84
N ASP A 23 -27.30 -27.39 -36.12
CA ASP A 23 -27.81 -26.29 -35.32
C ASP A 23 -26.99 -26.06 -34.04
N ASP A 24 -26.58 -24.81 -33.78
CA ASP A 24 -26.24 -24.36 -32.43
C ASP A 24 -27.30 -23.35 -31.98
N GLU A 25 -28.17 -23.80 -31.07
CA GLU A 25 -29.02 -22.94 -30.26
C GLU A 25 -28.14 -22.04 -29.37
N GLU A 26 -27.97 -20.77 -29.76
CA GLU A 26 -27.40 -19.76 -28.88
C GLU A 26 -28.35 -19.52 -27.68
N ALA A 27 -27.87 -19.91 -26.50
CA ALA A 27 -28.51 -19.56 -25.23
C ALA A 27 -28.70 -18.03 -25.13
N PRO A 28 -29.84 -17.54 -24.61
CA PRO A 28 -30.10 -16.11 -24.56
C PRO A 28 -29.07 -15.40 -23.67
N ASP A 29 -28.46 -14.35 -24.21
CA ASP A 29 -27.48 -13.49 -23.56
C ASP A 29 -28.07 -12.78 -22.33
N ASP A 30 -28.03 -13.51 -21.20
CA ASP A 30 -28.45 -13.10 -19.85
C ASP A 30 -27.71 -11.83 -19.37
N THR A 31 -26.65 -11.42 -20.06
CA THR A 31 -25.88 -10.21 -19.78
C THR A 31 -26.66 -8.95 -20.16
N MET A 32 -27.30 -8.94 -21.33
CA MET A 32 -28.05 -7.77 -21.82
C MET A 32 -29.36 -7.54 -21.07
N ASP A 33 -30.01 -8.61 -20.59
CA ASP A 33 -31.20 -8.50 -19.76
C ASP A 33 -30.89 -8.05 -18.33
N LYS A 34 -29.74 -8.44 -17.77
CA LYS A 34 -29.24 -7.88 -16.50
C LYS A 34 -28.89 -6.40 -16.62
N VAL A 35 -28.28 -5.99 -17.73
CA VAL A 35 -27.96 -4.59 -18.01
C VAL A 35 -29.26 -3.77 -18.20
N ARG A 36 -30.26 -4.30 -18.91
CA ARG A 36 -31.58 -3.64 -19.03
C ARG A 36 -32.29 -3.50 -17.70
N ARG A 37 -32.32 -4.54 -16.85
CA ARG A 37 -32.86 -4.45 -15.48
C ARG A 37 -32.10 -3.45 -14.62
N PHE A 38 -30.78 -3.39 -14.76
CA PHE A 38 -29.95 -2.41 -14.04
C PHE A 38 -30.26 -0.98 -14.47
N PHE A 39 -30.37 -0.70 -15.77
CA PHE A 39 -30.75 0.63 -16.26
C PHE A 39 -32.17 1.02 -15.86
N ALA A 40 -33.12 0.08 -15.87
CA ALA A 40 -34.49 0.32 -15.41
C ALA A 40 -34.57 0.63 -13.91
N ASN A 41 -33.71 0.02 -13.09
CA ASN A 41 -33.67 0.26 -11.64
C ASN A 41 -32.82 1.49 -11.26
N THR A 42 -31.81 1.84 -12.05
CA THR A 42 -30.88 2.93 -11.75
C THR A 42 -31.37 4.28 -12.30
N LEU A 43 -31.99 4.28 -13.47
CA LEU A 43 -32.69 5.44 -14.02
C LEU A 43 -34.18 5.22 -13.75
N HIS A 44 -34.76 5.93 -12.77
CA HIS A 44 -36.18 5.81 -12.40
C HIS A 44 -37.11 6.29 -13.54
N LEU A 45 -37.22 5.50 -14.61
CA LEU A 45 -38.10 5.70 -15.76
C LEU A 45 -39.14 4.59 -15.78
N GLY A 46 -39.96 4.55 -14.74
CA GLY A 46 -41.10 3.64 -14.61
C GLY A 46 -41.87 4.02 -13.36
N GLY A 47 -43.01 4.70 -13.53
CA GLY A 47 -43.74 5.33 -12.44
C GLY A 47 -44.40 4.35 -11.47
N SER A 48 -44.08 4.49 -10.20
CA SER A 48 -45.04 4.55 -9.09
C SER A 48 -44.37 5.28 -7.93
N SER A 49 -45.14 6.13 -7.26
CA SER A 49 -44.72 6.94 -6.13
C SER A 49 -44.56 6.07 -4.88
N ASP A 50 -43.39 5.47 -4.71
CA ASP A 50 -43.02 4.79 -3.47
C ASP A 50 -41.81 5.48 -2.85
N ALA A 51 -41.98 5.84 -1.57
CA ALA A 51 -41.01 6.56 -0.77
C ALA A 51 -39.64 5.86 -0.84
N LYS A 52 -38.58 6.64 -1.09
CA LYS A 52 -37.19 6.17 -0.93
C LYS A 52 -37.01 5.76 0.54
N GLU A 53 -37.12 4.47 0.85
CA GLU A 53 -36.65 3.93 2.11
C GLU A 53 -35.14 4.15 2.17
N GLU A 54 -34.70 5.13 2.99
CA GLU A 54 -33.31 5.24 3.37
C GLU A 54 -32.91 3.94 4.07
N VAL A 55 -31.99 3.18 3.46
CA VAL A 55 -31.42 1.98 4.07
C VAL A 55 -30.73 2.39 5.37
N LYS A 56 -31.37 2.15 6.51
CA LYS A 56 -30.78 2.38 7.83
C LYS A 56 -29.69 1.34 8.08
N VAL A 57 -28.45 1.70 7.82
CA VAL A 57 -27.30 0.86 8.15
C VAL A 57 -26.92 1.06 9.62
N GLU A 58 -26.75 -0.03 10.37
CA GLU A 58 -26.34 0.03 11.77
C GLU A 58 -24.87 0.49 11.86
N LYS A 59 -24.66 1.67 12.45
CA LYS A 59 -23.33 2.24 12.67
C LYS A 59 -22.72 1.71 13.97
N VAL A 60 -21.40 1.55 13.99
CA VAL A 60 -20.64 1.16 15.19
C VAL A 60 -20.75 2.22 16.27
N ILE A 61 -20.72 3.51 15.88
CA ILE A 61 -20.95 4.67 16.73
C ILE A 61 -22.01 5.59 16.13
N PRO A 62 -22.76 6.36 16.94
CA PRO A 62 -23.88 7.17 16.44
C PRO A 62 -23.47 8.24 15.43
N ASP A 63 -22.30 8.86 15.66
CA ASP A 63 -21.74 9.92 14.82
C ASP A 63 -20.36 9.50 14.30
N LEU A 64 -20.24 9.35 12.98
CA LEU A 64 -19.00 8.99 12.28
C LEU A 64 -18.22 10.22 11.81
N SER A 65 -18.49 11.40 12.38
CA SER A 65 -17.61 12.56 12.30
C SER A 65 -16.37 12.37 13.19
N PHE A 66 -15.35 13.22 12.99
CA PHE A 66 -14.19 13.23 13.88
C PHE A 66 -14.56 13.61 15.32
N ASP A 67 -15.50 14.54 15.51
CA ASP A 67 -15.95 14.95 16.84
C ASP A 67 -16.72 13.82 17.54
N GLY A 68 -17.60 13.13 16.82
CA GLY A 68 -18.31 11.94 17.31
C GLY A 68 -17.37 10.80 17.70
N PHE A 69 -16.35 10.56 16.88
CA PHE A 69 -15.26 9.64 17.19
C PHE A 69 -14.49 10.05 18.46
N ALA A 70 -14.09 11.32 18.56
CA ALA A 70 -13.33 11.82 19.70
C ALA A 70 -14.12 11.74 21.01
N GLU A 71 -15.42 12.00 20.96
CA GLU A 71 -16.30 11.83 22.11
C GLU A 71 -16.48 10.36 22.48
N HIS A 72 -16.68 9.48 21.50
CA HIS A 72 -16.73 8.04 21.75
C HIS A 72 -15.44 7.54 22.42
N TRP A 73 -14.26 7.94 21.93
CA TRP A 73 -12.99 7.61 22.56
C TRP A 73 -12.96 8.12 24.01
N ARG A 74 -13.34 9.37 24.26
CA ARG A 74 -13.33 9.97 25.60
C ARG A 74 -14.20 9.19 26.60
N VAL A 75 -15.38 8.72 26.18
CA VAL A 75 -16.36 8.05 27.05
C VAL A 75 -16.08 6.55 27.21
N HIS A 76 -15.77 5.86 26.12
CA HIS A 76 -15.71 4.39 26.10
C HIS A 76 -14.28 3.84 26.01
N GLY A 77 -13.35 4.64 25.49
CA GLY A 77 -11.98 4.22 25.21
C GLY A 77 -11.87 3.19 24.07
N PHE A 78 -10.62 2.86 23.76
CA PHE A 78 -10.24 1.71 22.93
C PHE A 78 -9.21 0.91 23.71
N ARG A 79 -9.01 -0.36 23.35
CA ARG A 79 -8.11 -1.26 24.06
C ARG A 79 -7.02 -1.83 23.17
N LYS A 80 -7.32 -2.10 21.90
CA LYS A 80 -6.42 -2.81 20.98
C LYS A 80 -6.32 -2.04 19.67
N ILE A 81 -5.40 -1.09 19.66
CA ILE A 81 -5.20 -0.17 18.53
C ILE A 81 -4.11 -0.71 17.61
N VAL A 82 -4.44 -0.87 16.34
CA VAL A 82 -3.45 -1.08 15.28
C VAL A 82 -3.27 0.22 14.51
N THR A 83 -2.03 0.58 14.20
CA THR A 83 -1.75 1.76 13.37
C THR A 83 -1.10 1.35 12.06
N MET A 84 -1.49 1.98 10.95
CA MET A 84 -0.88 1.87 9.64
C MET A 84 -0.39 3.23 9.18
N VAL A 85 0.90 3.37 8.86
CA VAL A 85 1.47 4.66 8.48
C VAL A 85 2.31 4.60 7.21
N GLY A 86 2.41 5.74 6.54
CA GLY A 86 3.32 5.95 5.42
C GLY A 86 4.07 7.28 5.52
N ALA A 87 4.68 7.68 4.40
CA ALA A 87 5.66 8.78 4.38
C ALA A 87 5.08 10.13 4.84
N GLY A 88 3.77 10.32 4.76
CA GLY A 88 3.09 11.53 5.19
C GLY A 88 3.36 11.91 6.64
N ILE A 89 3.57 10.93 7.53
CA ILE A 89 3.87 11.22 8.95
C ILE A 89 5.28 11.77 9.17
N SER A 90 6.19 11.58 8.20
CA SER A 90 7.60 12.01 8.25
C SER A 90 7.87 13.30 7.48
N THR A 91 6.90 13.81 6.70
CA THR A 91 7.07 15.02 5.89
C THR A 91 7.45 16.26 6.71
N SER A 92 6.86 16.42 7.90
CA SER A 92 7.18 17.54 8.80
C SER A 92 8.52 17.40 9.53
N ALA A 93 9.16 16.23 9.46
CA ALA A 93 10.55 16.05 9.88
C ALA A 93 11.55 16.55 8.83
N GLY A 94 11.10 16.93 7.63
CA GLY A 94 11.96 17.32 6.52
C GLY A 94 12.35 16.15 5.60
N ILE A 95 11.80 14.96 5.83
CA ILE A 95 11.95 13.81 4.93
C ILE A 95 10.89 13.94 3.84
N PRO A 96 11.25 14.15 2.55
CA PRO A 96 10.26 14.23 1.49
C PRO A 96 9.52 12.90 1.38
N ASP A 97 8.22 12.96 1.09
CA ASP A 97 7.51 11.76 0.67
C ASP A 97 8.01 11.31 -0.71
N PHE A 98 7.56 10.14 -1.18
CA PHE A 98 7.98 9.66 -2.49
C PHE A 98 7.30 10.41 -3.64
N ARG A 99 6.01 10.72 -3.50
CA ARG A 99 5.08 10.97 -4.61
C ARG A 99 4.61 12.42 -4.76
N SER A 100 4.77 13.29 -3.76
CA SER A 100 4.20 14.64 -3.83
C SER A 100 4.79 15.41 -5.03
N PRO A 101 3.94 16.04 -5.86
CA PRO A 101 4.42 16.85 -6.97
C PRO A 101 5.33 17.99 -6.49
N GLY A 102 6.52 18.13 -7.07
CA GLY A 102 7.45 19.24 -6.82
C GLY A 102 8.30 19.12 -5.55
N SER A 103 7.83 18.45 -4.49
CA SER A 103 8.58 18.23 -3.24
C SER A 103 8.99 16.78 -2.98
N GLY A 104 8.28 15.83 -3.59
CA GLY A 104 8.51 14.40 -3.41
C GLY A 104 9.83 13.93 -4.03
N LEU A 105 10.38 12.86 -3.47
CA LEU A 105 11.67 12.30 -3.83
C LEU A 105 11.81 12.10 -5.34
N TYR A 106 10.80 11.51 -5.99
CA TYR A 106 10.79 11.23 -7.43
C TYR A 106 10.94 12.49 -8.31
N SER A 107 10.53 13.66 -7.83
CA SER A 107 10.72 14.93 -8.55
C SER A 107 12.19 15.36 -8.61
N ASN A 108 13.00 14.93 -7.64
CA ASN A 108 14.39 15.34 -7.43
C ASN A 108 15.42 14.31 -7.95
N LEU A 109 14.98 13.19 -8.52
CA LEU A 109 15.88 12.12 -9.00
C LEU A 109 16.42 12.34 -10.42
N LYS A 110 16.09 13.45 -11.09
CA LYS A 110 16.53 13.72 -12.47
C LYS A 110 18.06 13.68 -12.65
N LYS A 111 18.82 13.99 -11.59
CA LYS A 111 20.29 13.93 -11.57
C LYS A 111 20.89 12.52 -11.71
N TYR A 112 20.07 11.47 -11.52
CA TYR A 112 20.52 10.08 -11.55
C TYR A 112 20.28 9.37 -12.90
N GLU A 113 19.74 10.08 -13.90
CA GLU A 113 19.50 9.56 -15.26
C GLU A 113 18.79 8.19 -15.27
N LEU A 114 17.79 8.04 -14.38
CA LEU A 114 17.04 6.81 -14.22
C LEU A 114 16.10 6.57 -15.43
N PRO A 115 15.85 5.32 -15.82
CA PRO A 115 14.90 5.00 -16.89
C PRO A 115 13.47 5.42 -16.53
N HIS A 116 13.12 5.36 -15.24
CA HIS A 116 11.89 5.85 -14.65
C HIS A 116 12.12 6.14 -13.16
N PRO A 117 11.33 7.02 -12.51
CA PRO A 117 11.63 7.49 -11.15
C PRO A 117 11.71 6.39 -10.08
N THR A 118 10.93 5.31 -10.23
CA THR A 118 10.91 4.19 -9.29
C THR A 118 12.12 3.25 -9.43
N ALA A 119 12.89 3.35 -10.52
CA ALA A 119 13.98 2.43 -10.84
C ALA A 119 15.07 2.37 -9.77
N ILE A 120 15.28 3.46 -9.03
CA ILE A 120 16.25 3.50 -7.92
C ILE A 120 15.92 2.51 -6.79
N PHE A 121 14.66 2.05 -6.71
CA PHE A 121 14.17 1.06 -5.75
C PHE A 121 13.79 -0.26 -6.43
N ASP A 122 14.12 -0.48 -7.71
CA ASP A 122 13.91 -1.76 -8.39
C ASP A 122 15.12 -2.68 -8.16
N LEU A 123 14.90 -3.92 -7.70
CA LEU A 123 16.01 -4.83 -7.38
C LEU A 123 16.90 -5.11 -8.61
N ASP A 124 16.27 -5.36 -9.77
CA ASP A 124 16.98 -5.63 -11.03
C ASP A 124 17.86 -4.45 -11.47
N TYR A 125 17.41 -3.22 -11.20
CA TYR A 125 18.21 -2.02 -11.50
C TYR A 125 19.37 -1.91 -10.50
N PHE A 126 19.10 -2.12 -9.21
CA PHE A 126 20.09 -2.07 -8.14
C PHE A 126 21.24 -3.07 -8.34
N GLU A 127 20.94 -4.29 -8.78
CA GLU A 127 21.97 -5.30 -9.06
C GLU A 127 22.91 -4.88 -10.19
N LYS A 128 22.40 -4.14 -11.18
CA LYS A 128 23.18 -3.65 -12.33
C LYS A 128 23.93 -2.36 -12.00
N ASN A 129 23.26 -1.41 -11.34
CA ASN A 129 23.80 -0.10 -10.99
C ASN A 129 23.34 0.34 -9.59
N PRO A 130 24.05 -0.07 -8.53
CA PRO A 130 23.68 0.28 -7.15
C PRO A 130 24.08 1.71 -6.76
N ALA A 131 24.92 2.39 -7.54
CA ALA A 131 25.51 3.68 -7.17
C ALA A 131 24.47 4.80 -6.94
N PRO A 132 23.42 4.98 -7.77
CA PRO A 132 22.39 5.99 -7.53
C PRO A 132 21.67 5.81 -6.19
N PHE A 133 21.37 4.56 -5.81
CA PHE A 133 20.76 4.27 -4.53
C PHE A 133 21.64 4.69 -3.36
N PHE A 134 22.95 4.38 -3.39
CA PHE A 134 23.85 4.74 -2.29
C PHE A 134 24.13 6.25 -2.22
N ALA A 135 24.20 6.94 -3.35
CA ALA A 135 24.27 8.39 -3.39
C ALA A 135 23.03 9.01 -2.72
N LEU A 136 21.84 8.47 -3.03
CA LEU A 136 20.61 8.89 -2.37
C LEU A 136 20.59 8.52 -0.88
N ALA A 137 21.02 7.32 -0.51
CA ALA A 137 21.05 6.86 0.88
C ALA A 137 21.96 7.74 1.76
N LYS A 138 23.05 8.28 1.19
CA LYS A 138 23.92 9.26 1.86
C LYS A 138 23.16 10.56 2.17
N GLU A 139 22.31 11.03 1.25
CA GLU A 139 21.49 12.23 1.44
C GLU A 139 20.39 12.02 2.49
N LEU A 140 19.90 10.79 2.64
CA LEU A 140 18.78 10.43 3.53
C LEU A 140 19.20 9.79 4.86
N TYR A 141 20.50 9.69 5.15
CA TYR A 141 20.99 8.83 6.24
C TYR A 141 20.42 9.25 7.63
N PRO A 142 20.02 8.29 8.50
CA PRO A 142 19.46 8.57 9.82
C PRO A 142 20.36 9.42 10.73
N GLY A 143 19.74 10.32 11.51
CA GLY A 143 20.42 11.24 12.44
C GLY A 143 20.31 12.72 12.06
N SER A 144 19.86 13.02 10.85
CA SER A 144 19.56 14.39 10.39
C SER A 144 18.12 14.84 10.73
N PHE A 145 17.28 13.91 11.18
CA PHE A 145 15.84 14.10 11.30
C PHE A 145 15.35 13.69 12.70
N ILE A 146 14.34 14.39 13.19
CA ILE A 146 13.74 14.18 14.51
C ILE A 146 12.32 13.63 14.32
N PRO A 147 11.88 12.64 15.12
CA PRO A 147 10.51 12.13 15.03
C PRO A 147 9.46 13.23 15.17
N THR A 148 8.38 13.11 14.41
CA THR A 148 7.28 14.10 14.38
C THR A 148 6.27 13.85 15.51
N PRO A 149 5.33 14.78 15.79
CA PRO A 149 4.24 14.53 16.74
C PRO A 149 3.43 13.26 16.45
N ALA A 150 3.30 12.84 15.19
CA ALA A 150 2.62 11.59 14.84
C ALA A 150 3.37 10.36 15.35
N HIS A 151 4.70 10.35 15.26
CA HIS A 151 5.54 9.28 15.82
C HIS A 151 5.41 9.24 17.34
N TYR A 152 5.49 10.40 18.01
CA TYR A 152 5.30 10.48 19.46
C TYR A 152 3.87 10.13 19.91
N PHE A 153 2.85 10.36 19.07
CA PHE A 153 1.49 9.89 19.34
C PHE A 153 1.42 8.37 19.36
N ILE A 154 2.05 7.68 18.40
CA ILE A 154 2.14 6.21 18.40
C ILE A 154 2.88 5.71 19.64
N ARG A 155 3.98 6.37 20.01
CA ARG A 155 4.71 6.08 21.26
C ARG A 155 3.81 6.25 22.49
N LEU A 156 3.00 7.30 22.53
CA LEU A 156 2.06 7.55 23.62
C LEU A 156 0.97 6.47 23.71
N LEU A 157 0.48 5.96 22.57
CA LEU A 157 -0.45 4.82 22.55
C LEU A 157 0.19 3.58 23.19
N ASN A 158 1.47 3.33 22.91
CA ASN A 158 2.21 2.25 23.54
C ASN A 158 2.39 2.47 25.05
N ASP A 159 2.82 3.66 25.47
CA ASP A 159 3.02 3.99 26.89
C ASP A 159 1.72 3.90 27.71
N LYS A 160 0.57 4.10 27.05
CA LYS A 160 -0.76 3.91 27.64
C LYS A 160 -1.27 2.46 27.58
N GLY A 161 -0.51 1.54 27.02
CA GLY A 161 -0.90 0.13 26.88
C GLY A 161 -1.99 -0.13 25.84
N LEU A 162 -2.23 0.82 24.92
CA LEU A 162 -3.30 0.75 23.91
C LEU A 162 -2.82 0.20 22.57
N LEU A 163 -1.53 0.35 22.27
CA LEU A 163 -0.97 -0.06 20.98
C LEU A 163 -0.78 -1.58 20.93
N GLN A 164 -1.50 -2.24 20.03
CA GLN A 164 -1.26 -3.63 19.67
C GLN A 164 -0.04 -3.76 18.77
N ARG A 165 -0.07 -3.09 17.62
CA ARG A 165 0.98 -3.12 16.60
C ARG A 165 1.01 -1.85 15.78
N HIS A 166 2.21 -1.49 15.36
CA HIS A 166 2.50 -0.39 14.46
C HIS A 166 3.07 -0.93 13.14
N TYR A 167 2.28 -0.82 12.06
CA TYR A 167 2.69 -1.15 10.70
C TYR A 167 3.14 0.12 9.99
N THR A 168 4.39 0.16 9.55
CA THR A 168 4.96 1.31 8.85
C THR A 168 5.46 0.92 7.46
N GLN A 169 5.16 1.78 6.47
CA GLN A 169 5.77 1.71 5.14
C GLN A 169 7.11 2.46 5.08
N ASN A 170 7.43 3.22 6.14
CA ASN A 170 8.60 4.07 6.18
C ASN A 170 9.84 3.25 6.50
N ILE A 171 10.95 3.69 5.91
CA ILE A 171 12.26 3.08 6.10
C ILE A 171 13.19 3.99 6.93
N ASP A 172 12.71 5.17 7.34
CA ASP A 172 13.48 6.26 7.94
C ASP A 172 13.93 6.02 9.40
N THR A 173 13.44 4.95 10.03
CA THR A 173 13.73 4.55 11.43
C THR A 173 13.25 5.53 12.50
N LEU A 174 12.46 6.57 12.17
CA LEU A 174 11.99 7.56 13.13
C LEU A 174 11.12 6.93 14.23
N ASP A 175 10.36 5.89 13.92
CA ASP A 175 9.57 5.12 14.89
C ASP A 175 10.46 4.55 16.01
N ARG A 176 11.63 4.00 15.67
CA ARG A 176 12.60 3.45 16.64
C ARG A 176 13.23 4.54 17.49
N LEU A 177 13.49 5.73 16.92
CA LEU A 177 14.05 6.87 17.67
C LEU A 177 13.12 7.38 18.76
N THR A 178 11.80 7.13 18.67
CA THR A 178 10.87 7.43 19.78
C THR A 178 11.03 6.48 20.97
N GLY A 179 11.82 5.41 20.85
CA GLY A 179 11.93 4.33 21.82
C GLY A 179 10.74 3.37 21.80
N LEU A 180 9.99 3.32 20.69
CA LEU A 180 8.93 2.34 20.50
C LEU A 180 9.54 0.92 20.51
N PRO A 181 9.01 -0.04 21.30
CA PRO A 181 9.58 -1.39 21.39
C PRO A 181 9.62 -2.09 20.03
N GLU A 182 10.71 -2.78 19.72
CA GLU A 182 10.89 -3.45 18.42
C GLU A 182 9.79 -4.47 18.13
N ASP A 183 9.30 -5.19 19.13
CA ASP A 183 8.20 -6.13 18.94
C ASP A 183 6.93 -5.41 18.47
N LYS A 184 6.71 -4.14 18.82
CA LYS A 184 5.53 -3.38 18.37
C LYS A 184 5.61 -2.95 16.91
N ILE A 185 6.78 -2.97 16.28
CA ILE A 185 7.00 -2.43 14.94
C ILE A 185 6.97 -3.53 13.89
N ILE A 186 6.22 -3.30 12.82
CA ILE A 186 6.27 -4.04 11.56
C ILE A 186 6.73 -3.07 10.48
N GLU A 187 8.03 -3.08 10.20
CA GLU A 187 8.64 -2.33 9.10
C GLU A 187 8.31 -3.07 7.79
N ALA A 188 7.15 -2.77 7.21
CA ALA A 188 6.61 -3.53 6.08
C ALA A 188 7.52 -3.46 4.86
N HIS A 189 8.17 -2.32 4.63
CA HIS A 189 9.17 -2.15 3.58
C HIS A 189 10.60 -2.25 4.11
N GLY A 190 10.78 -2.92 5.25
CA GLY A 190 12.08 -3.07 5.88
C GLY A 190 12.63 -1.75 6.44
N SER A 191 13.92 -1.73 6.78
CA SER A 191 14.56 -0.54 7.34
C SER A 191 16.06 -0.53 7.10
N PHE A 192 16.69 0.62 7.33
CA PHE A 192 18.15 0.72 7.32
C PHE A 192 18.82 0.02 8.52
N HIS A 193 18.04 -0.48 9.49
CA HIS A 193 18.54 -0.98 10.77
C HIS A 193 19.51 -2.16 10.63
N THR A 194 19.27 -3.05 9.67
CA THR A 194 20.12 -4.21 9.38
C THR A 194 20.51 -4.23 7.90
N ASN A 195 21.62 -4.88 7.56
CA ASN A 195 22.15 -4.88 6.21
C ASN A 195 22.69 -6.26 5.85
N HIS A 196 22.35 -6.77 4.66
CA HIS A 196 22.79 -8.09 4.23
C HIS A 196 23.45 -8.06 2.85
N CYS A 197 24.46 -8.92 2.70
CA CYS A 197 24.98 -9.23 1.38
C CYS A 197 23.90 -9.91 0.53
N ILE A 198 23.63 -9.37 -0.67
CA ILE A 198 22.61 -9.92 -1.58
C ILE A 198 22.96 -11.33 -2.08
N LYS A 199 24.24 -11.73 -2.06
CA LYS A 199 24.70 -13.06 -2.50
C LYS A 199 24.72 -14.11 -1.41
N CYS A 200 25.36 -13.80 -0.27
CA CYS A 200 25.65 -14.80 0.77
C CYS A 200 24.91 -14.56 2.08
N ARG A 201 24.07 -13.52 2.16
CA ARG A 201 23.30 -13.16 3.35
C ARG A 201 24.14 -12.97 4.62
N LYS A 202 25.43 -12.62 4.48
CA LYS A 202 26.22 -12.14 5.63
C LYS A 202 25.67 -10.79 6.08
N GLU A 203 25.34 -10.70 7.36
CA GLU A 203 24.86 -9.48 8.02
C GLU A 203 26.01 -8.50 8.30
N TYR A 204 25.69 -7.21 8.24
CA TYR A 204 26.54 -6.07 8.60
C TYR A 204 25.71 -5.06 9.39
N ASP A 205 26.30 -4.52 10.45
CA ASP A 205 25.65 -3.50 11.27
C ASP A 205 25.54 -2.14 10.55
N MET A 206 24.73 -1.26 11.16
CA MET A 206 24.50 0.10 10.67
C MET A 206 25.78 0.94 10.61
N ASP A 207 26.67 0.82 11.58
CA ASP A 207 27.90 1.63 11.65
C ASP A 207 28.87 1.30 10.51
N TRP A 208 28.99 0.01 10.17
CA TRP A 208 29.75 -0.45 9.02
C TRP A 208 29.16 0.09 7.72
N MET A 209 27.84 -0.03 7.54
CA MET A 209 27.15 0.48 6.34
C MET A 209 27.33 1.99 6.21
N LYS A 210 27.20 2.72 7.31
CA LYS A 210 27.44 4.17 7.39
C LYS A 210 28.84 4.50 6.92
N ALA A 211 29.85 3.83 7.47
CA ALA A 211 31.25 4.10 7.14
C ALA A 211 31.56 3.91 5.65
N GLU A 212 30.97 2.90 4.99
CA GLU A 212 31.11 2.69 3.55
C GLU A 212 30.42 3.80 2.74
N ILE A 213 29.15 4.09 3.04
CA ILE A 213 28.36 5.11 2.33
C ILE A 213 28.99 6.50 2.45
N PHE A 214 29.39 6.91 3.66
CA PHE A 214 29.96 8.24 3.88
C PHE A 214 31.37 8.41 3.31
N ALA A 215 32.09 7.31 3.09
CA ALA A 215 33.38 7.32 2.42
C ALA A 215 33.28 7.19 0.88
N ASP A 216 32.07 7.32 0.33
CA ASP A 216 31.78 7.19 -1.11
C ASP A 216 32.26 5.85 -1.70
N ARG A 217 32.24 4.80 -0.87
CA ARG A 217 32.56 3.43 -1.28
C ARG A 217 31.28 2.62 -1.44
N LEU A 218 31.24 1.81 -2.49
CA LEU A 218 30.17 0.85 -2.68
C LEU A 218 30.29 -0.25 -1.61
N PRO A 219 29.26 -0.49 -0.76
CA PRO A 219 29.35 -1.50 0.29
C PRO A 219 29.50 -2.90 -0.30
N LYS A 220 30.69 -3.49 -0.16
CA LYS A 220 31.02 -4.82 -0.68
C LYS A 220 31.24 -5.82 0.44
N CYS A 221 30.66 -6.99 0.29
CA CYS A 221 30.77 -8.06 1.26
C CYS A 221 32.20 -8.58 1.34
N GLN A 222 32.78 -8.53 2.52
CA GLN A 222 34.14 -9.02 2.83
C GLN A 222 34.34 -10.51 2.53
N LYS A 223 33.26 -11.31 2.45
CA LYS A 223 33.32 -12.77 2.18
C LYS A 223 33.27 -13.13 0.70
N CYS A 224 32.44 -12.45 -0.10
CA CYS A 224 32.13 -12.87 -1.48
C CYS A 224 32.10 -11.73 -2.51
N GLN A 225 32.43 -10.51 -2.10
CA GLN A 225 32.43 -9.31 -2.95
C GLN A 225 31.06 -8.96 -3.59
N GLY A 226 29.97 -9.60 -3.15
CA GLY A 226 28.62 -9.17 -3.46
C GLY A 226 28.30 -7.83 -2.81
N VAL A 227 27.38 -7.05 -3.40
CA VAL A 227 26.91 -5.80 -2.79
C VAL A 227 26.20 -6.10 -1.47
N VAL A 228 26.45 -5.29 -0.46
CA VAL A 228 25.68 -5.30 0.80
C VAL A 228 24.57 -4.28 0.66
N LYS A 229 23.32 -4.70 0.83
CA LYS A 229 22.14 -3.85 0.72
C LYS A 229 21.55 -3.67 2.13
N PRO A 230 21.05 -2.48 2.49
CA PRO A 230 20.19 -2.36 3.66
C PRO A 230 18.93 -3.23 3.50
N ASP A 231 18.37 -3.70 4.61
CA ASP A 231 17.22 -4.61 4.64
C ASP A 231 15.88 -3.90 4.38
N ILE A 232 15.89 -2.92 3.47
CA ILE A 232 14.73 -2.27 2.87
C ILE A 232 14.22 -3.10 1.69
N VAL A 233 12.91 -3.18 1.52
CA VAL A 233 12.27 -3.97 0.47
C VAL A 233 12.23 -3.16 -0.83
N PHE A 234 12.92 -3.65 -1.84
CA PHE A 234 12.88 -3.11 -3.20
C PHE A 234 11.66 -3.64 -3.96
N PHE A 235 11.24 -2.95 -5.02
CA PHE A 235 10.26 -3.51 -5.94
C PHE A 235 10.78 -4.83 -6.52
N GLY A 236 9.93 -5.86 -6.47
CA GLY A 236 10.29 -7.24 -6.82
C GLY A 236 10.72 -8.10 -5.62
N GLU A 237 11.00 -7.52 -4.45
CA GLU A 237 11.29 -8.29 -3.23
C GLU A 237 10.00 -8.65 -2.45
N ASN A 238 10.05 -9.78 -1.73
CA ASN A 238 9.00 -10.12 -0.78
C ASN A 238 9.10 -9.23 0.46
N LEU A 239 7.96 -8.86 1.04
CA LEU A 239 7.93 -8.19 2.34
C LEU A 239 8.45 -9.13 3.45
N PRO A 240 8.86 -8.61 4.62
CA PRO A 240 9.35 -9.43 5.70
C PRO A 240 8.32 -10.46 6.14
N LYS A 241 8.75 -11.67 6.51
CA LYS A 241 7.86 -12.75 6.95
C LYS A 241 6.86 -12.31 8.04
N ARG A 242 7.34 -11.46 8.97
CA ARG A 242 6.56 -10.90 10.07
C ARG A 242 5.35 -10.09 9.58
N PHE A 243 5.46 -9.42 8.43
CA PHE A 243 4.34 -8.70 7.81
C PHE A 243 3.18 -9.64 7.44
N TYR A 244 3.48 -10.86 6.98
CA TYR A 244 2.47 -11.82 6.58
C TYR A 244 1.91 -12.65 7.75
N SER A 245 2.73 -12.95 8.76
CA SER A 245 2.33 -13.82 9.87
C SER A 245 1.62 -13.11 11.02
N SER A 246 1.91 -11.82 11.25
CA SER A 246 1.38 -11.07 12.40
C SER A 246 -0.08 -10.60 12.29
N PRO A 247 -0.65 -10.32 11.08
CA PRO A 247 -1.98 -9.74 10.99
C PRO A 247 -3.10 -10.56 11.64
N GLU A 248 -3.00 -11.89 11.66
CA GLU A 248 -4.04 -12.73 12.29
C GLU A 248 -4.19 -12.40 13.79
N GLU A 249 -3.08 -12.38 14.52
CA GLU A 249 -3.05 -12.06 15.96
C GLU A 249 -3.30 -10.57 16.23
N ASP A 250 -2.72 -9.70 15.38
CA ASP A 250 -2.78 -8.26 15.59
C ASP A 250 -4.17 -7.67 15.39
N PHE A 251 -4.91 -8.18 14.40
CA PHE A 251 -6.26 -7.69 14.10
C PHE A 251 -7.36 -8.46 14.84
N GLN A 252 -7.04 -9.59 15.49
CA GLN A 252 -7.97 -10.26 16.39
C GLN A 252 -8.40 -9.30 17.50
N ASP A 253 -9.71 -9.06 17.66
CA ASP A 253 -10.27 -8.13 18.66
C ASP A 253 -9.74 -6.68 18.57
N CYS A 254 -9.14 -6.29 17.45
CA CYS A 254 -8.76 -4.91 17.19
C CYS A 254 -10.03 -4.06 17.15
N ASP A 255 -10.09 -3.02 17.98
CA ASP A 255 -11.26 -2.15 18.13
C ASP A 255 -11.07 -0.78 17.46
N LEU A 256 -9.83 -0.41 17.14
CA LEU A 256 -9.49 0.77 16.35
C LEU A 256 -8.29 0.53 15.42
N LEU A 257 -8.49 0.79 14.13
CA LEU A 257 -7.41 0.96 13.15
C LEU A 257 -7.20 2.45 12.87
N ILE A 258 -5.99 2.95 13.09
CA ILE A 258 -5.60 4.32 12.75
C ILE A 258 -4.68 4.31 11.53
N ILE A 259 -5.09 4.96 10.44
CA ILE A 259 -4.37 5.06 9.17
C ILE A 259 -3.86 6.49 9.03
N MET A 260 -2.55 6.69 8.89
CA MET A 260 -1.97 8.04 8.85
C MET A 260 -0.95 8.22 7.72
N GLY A 261 -1.07 9.32 6.98
CA GLY A 261 -0.02 9.75 6.06
C GLY A 261 0.35 8.73 4.96
N THR A 262 -0.60 7.97 4.44
CA THR A 262 -0.36 6.97 3.38
C THR A 262 -1.36 7.14 2.23
N SER A 263 -0.93 6.87 1.00
CA SER A 263 -1.81 6.84 -0.18
C SER A 263 -2.60 5.53 -0.32
N LEU A 264 -2.22 4.48 0.42
CA LEU A 264 -2.78 3.12 0.28
C LEU A 264 -2.74 2.56 -1.15
N GLU A 265 -1.73 2.92 -1.95
CA GLU A 265 -1.58 2.43 -3.34
C GLU A 265 -0.68 1.19 -3.44
N VAL A 266 0.16 0.93 -2.43
CA VAL A 266 1.17 -0.14 -2.47
C VAL A 266 0.63 -1.40 -1.83
N GLN A 267 0.47 -2.45 -2.63
CA GLN A 267 0.16 -3.79 -2.14
C GLN A 267 1.42 -4.54 -1.73
N PRO A 268 1.35 -5.46 -0.74
CA PRO A 268 0.16 -5.89 0.00
C PRO A 268 -0.23 -4.98 1.18
N PHE A 269 0.53 -3.92 1.49
CA PHE A 269 0.29 -3.05 2.66
C PHE A 269 -1.12 -2.46 2.68
N ALA A 270 -1.59 -1.95 1.55
CA ALA A 270 -2.91 -1.34 1.42
C ALA A 270 -4.05 -2.30 1.81
N SER A 271 -3.92 -3.60 1.54
CA SER A 271 -4.93 -4.61 1.89
C SER A 271 -5.10 -4.86 3.39
N LEU A 272 -4.19 -4.38 4.25
CA LEU A 272 -4.35 -4.53 5.71
C LEU A 272 -5.60 -3.82 6.24
N VAL A 273 -6.12 -2.80 5.54
CA VAL A 273 -7.38 -2.12 5.92
C VAL A 273 -8.62 -3.03 5.86
N TRP A 274 -8.48 -4.23 5.29
CA TRP A 274 -9.52 -5.26 5.20
C TRP A 274 -9.51 -6.24 6.37
N ARG A 275 -8.44 -6.24 7.18
CA ARG A 275 -8.25 -7.16 8.31
C ARG A 275 -9.14 -6.84 9.54
N PRO A 276 -9.44 -5.59 9.89
CA PRO A 276 -10.26 -5.31 11.05
C PRO A 276 -11.69 -5.87 10.93
N GLY A 277 -12.17 -6.50 12.01
CA GLY A 277 -13.53 -7.01 12.11
C GLY A 277 -14.60 -5.92 11.95
N PRO A 278 -15.87 -6.27 11.64
CA PRO A 278 -16.91 -5.32 11.23
C PRO A 278 -17.25 -4.24 12.28
N ARG A 279 -16.94 -4.49 13.56
CA ARG A 279 -17.13 -3.55 14.67
C ARG A 279 -15.91 -2.67 14.97
N CYS A 280 -14.78 -2.92 14.33
CA CYS A 280 -13.57 -2.12 14.47
C CYS A 280 -13.73 -0.79 13.73
N ILE A 281 -13.50 0.33 14.42
CA ILE A 281 -13.53 1.65 13.80
C ILE A 281 -12.24 1.86 12.98
N ARG A 282 -12.35 2.45 11.80
CA ARG A 282 -11.19 2.79 10.96
C ARG A 282 -11.09 4.31 10.83
N LEU A 283 -10.09 4.89 11.47
CA LEU A 283 -9.80 6.33 11.42
C LEU A 283 -8.71 6.61 10.38
N LEU A 284 -9.00 7.49 9.42
CA LEU A 284 -8.01 8.06 8.51
C LEU A 284 -7.62 9.46 8.96
N ILE A 285 -6.32 9.69 9.15
CA ILE A 285 -5.72 11.02 9.35
C ILE A 285 -4.78 11.28 8.18
N ASN A 286 -5.26 11.98 7.16
CA ASN A 286 -4.50 12.20 5.93
C ASN A 286 -4.97 13.48 5.24
N ARG A 287 -4.11 14.06 4.38
CA ARG A 287 -4.50 15.24 3.59
C ARG A 287 -5.59 14.94 2.56
N ASP A 288 -5.52 13.76 1.96
CA ASP A 288 -6.40 13.34 0.87
C ASP A 288 -7.16 12.08 1.29
N ALA A 289 -8.42 11.94 0.86
CA ALA A 289 -9.16 10.70 1.05
C ALA A 289 -8.55 9.56 0.22
N VAL A 290 -8.35 8.39 0.82
CA VAL A 290 -7.65 7.24 0.22
C VAL A 290 -8.35 5.93 0.52
N GLY A 291 -8.03 4.87 -0.24
CA GLY A 291 -8.55 3.51 -0.02
C GLY A 291 -10.05 3.35 -0.27
N GLN A 292 -10.69 4.33 -0.93
CA GLN A 292 -12.06 4.24 -1.39
C GLN A 292 -12.17 3.27 -2.58
N ALA A 293 -13.32 2.61 -2.74
CA ALA A 293 -13.59 1.81 -3.92
C ALA A 293 -13.67 2.74 -5.15
N SER A 294 -13.22 2.26 -6.31
CA SER A 294 -13.56 2.93 -7.56
C SER A 294 -15.08 2.99 -7.70
N CYS A 295 -15.61 3.96 -8.47
CA CYS A 295 -17.04 4.19 -8.68
C CYS A 295 -17.81 2.94 -9.21
N VAL A 296 -17.10 1.87 -9.57
CA VAL A 296 -17.65 0.59 -10.03
C VAL A 296 -17.94 -0.32 -8.83
N LEU A 297 -19.11 -0.12 -8.23
CA LEU A 297 -19.63 -0.86 -7.06
C LEU A 297 -19.61 -2.41 -7.24
N PHE A 298 -19.62 -2.90 -8.48
CA PHE A 298 -19.59 -4.33 -8.81
C PHE A 298 -18.24 -5.03 -8.53
N MET A 299 -17.16 -4.28 -8.29
CA MET A 299 -15.82 -4.84 -8.02
C MET A 299 -15.47 -4.96 -6.52
N ASP A 300 -16.30 -4.47 -5.60
CA ASP A 300 -16.15 -4.67 -4.15
C ASP A 300 -17.42 -5.27 -3.52
N PRO A 301 -17.75 -6.54 -3.82
CA PRO A 301 -18.93 -7.20 -3.28
C PRO A 301 -18.91 -7.39 -1.75
N ASN A 302 -17.79 -7.08 -1.07
CA ASN A 302 -17.58 -7.33 0.35
C ASN A 302 -17.38 -6.06 1.20
N THR A 303 -17.60 -4.85 0.66
CA THR A 303 -17.44 -3.58 1.39
C THR A 303 -16.08 -3.44 2.10
N ARG A 304 -15.01 -3.83 1.41
CA ARG A 304 -13.65 -3.86 1.98
C ARG A 304 -12.97 -2.49 1.93
N SER A 305 -13.34 -1.65 0.96
CA SER A 305 -12.88 -0.28 0.86
C SER A 305 -13.29 0.60 2.04
N LEU A 306 -12.65 1.75 2.17
CA LEU A 306 -13.01 2.79 3.11
C LEU A 306 -14.19 3.60 2.55
N LEU A 307 -15.23 3.80 3.35
CA LEU A 307 -16.53 4.32 2.92
C LEU A 307 -16.82 5.71 3.49
N PHE A 308 -15.81 6.54 3.71
CA PHE A 308 -15.98 7.92 4.21
C PHE A 308 -17.09 8.66 3.45
N ASP A 309 -17.99 9.31 4.20
CA ASP A 309 -19.11 10.11 3.69
C ASP A 309 -20.08 9.36 2.74
N LYS A 310 -20.05 8.03 2.70
CA LYS A 310 -21.01 7.21 1.94
C LYS A 310 -22.25 6.87 2.79
N PRO A 311 -23.44 6.75 2.16
CA PRO A 311 -24.67 6.38 2.88
C PRO A 311 -24.59 5.04 3.62
N ASN A 312 -23.77 4.12 3.13
CA ASN A 312 -23.56 2.80 3.71
C ASN A 312 -22.34 2.72 4.66
N ASN A 313 -21.79 3.87 5.09
CA ASN A 313 -20.70 3.91 6.06
C ASN A 313 -21.17 3.49 7.45
N THR A 314 -20.52 2.47 8.02
CA THR A 314 -20.84 1.95 9.36
C THR A 314 -19.78 2.24 10.41
N ARG A 315 -18.53 2.53 10.01
CA ARG A 315 -17.37 2.47 10.93
C ARG A 315 -16.17 3.33 10.54
N ASP A 316 -16.20 3.99 9.39
CA ASP A 316 -15.04 4.71 8.86
C ASP A 316 -15.15 6.20 9.18
N VAL A 317 -14.09 6.77 9.72
CA VAL A 317 -14.00 8.19 10.11
C VAL A 317 -12.78 8.78 9.41
N ALA A 318 -12.89 10.00 8.88
CA ALA A 318 -11.76 10.71 8.29
C ALA A 318 -11.55 12.07 8.97
N PHE A 319 -10.28 12.47 9.09
CA PHE A 319 -9.86 13.76 9.62
C PHE A 319 -8.79 14.39 8.72
N GLY A 320 -9.01 15.65 8.33
CA GLY A 320 -8.11 16.41 7.45
C GLY A 320 -8.14 16.00 5.97
N ALA A 321 -8.91 14.97 5.61
CA ALA A 321 -8.96 14.41 4.28
C ALA A 321 -9.89 15.23 3.38
N THR A 322 -9.33 15.86 2.34
CA THR A 322 -10.12 16.50 1.29
C THR A 322 -10.66 15.41 0.36
N VAL A 323 -11.99 15.31 0.26
CA VAL A 323 -12.65 14.51 -0.77
C VAL A 323 -12.67 15.36 -2.04
N MET A 324 -11.83 15.04 -3.03
CA MET A 324 -12.07 15.59 -4.36
C MET A 324 -13.37 14.99 -4.87
N LEU A 325 -14.43 15.80 -4.94
CA LEU A 325 -15.63 15.46 -5.69
C LEU A 325 -15.19 15.32 -7.16
N ALA A 326 -15.15 14.09 -7.64
CA ALA A 326 -14.92 13.77 -9.05
C ALA A 326 -16.10 14.24 -9.91
#